data_AF-A0A926CIL0-F1
#
_entry.id   AF-A0A926CIL0-F1
#
_cell.length_a   1.000
_cell.length_b   1.000
_cell.length_c   1.000
_cell.angle_alpha   90.00
_cell.angle_beta   90.00
_cell.angle_gamma   90.00
#
_symmetry.space_group_name_H-M   'P 1'
#
loop_
_entity.id
_entity.type
_entity.pdbx_description
1 polymer ?
#
loop_
_entity_poly.entity_id
_entity_poly.type
_entity_poly.pdbx_seq_one_letter_code
_entity_poly.pdbx_strand_id
1 'polypeptide(L)'
;MGRLKRFFSKRIPKLNHIVIVESGDRGILEKLLPSLYYSCPHVDVVTCFAGPPRSFDAARGVIWNIADYQGREGRARLYSELWDKHYSAVGIVCADQPIMTRWKWAIAAQLPGKLFVINENVDYFWIDHGNWKMCVRFALFRAGLSGADAARTLTQLALFPFTVVFLLLYAGQVHARRRIQALTPGDR
;
A
#
# COMPACT_ATOMS: atom_id res chain seq x y z
N MET A 1 -10.59 -23.32 -0.23
CA MET A 1 -11.22 -22.89 1.05
C MET A 1 -10.17 -22.73 2.18
N GLY A 2 -9.09 -21.97 1.93
CA GLY A 2 -7.92 -21.87 2.84
C GLY A 2 -7.47 -20.47 3.26
N ARG A 3 -7.99 -19.40 2.63
CA ARG A 3 -7.52 -18.01 2.83
C ARG A 3 -7.93 -17.41 4.18
N LEU A 4 -9.16 -17.67 4.64
CA LEU A 4 -9.70 -17.11 5.89
C LEU A 4 -9.19 -17.80 7.17
N LYS A 5 -8.84 -19.09 7.11
CA LYS A 5 -8.45 -19.87 8.32
C LYS A 5 -7.23 -19.30 9.04
N ARG A 6 -6.29 -18.70 8.30
CA ARG A 6 -5.05 -18.17 8.87
C ARG A 6 -5.25 -16.81 9.57
N PHE A 7 -6.28 -16.04 9.19
CA PHE A 7 -6.63 -14.78 9.86
C PHE A 7 -7.20 -15.00 11.27
N PHE A 8 -8.00 -16.06 11.46
CA PHE A 8 -8.56 -16.39 12.76
C PHE A 8 -7.59 -17.16 13.67
N SER A 9 -6.45 -17.61 13.15
CA SER A 9 -5.46 -18.37 13.90
C SER A 9 -4.27 -17.51 14.30
N LYS A 10 -3.99 -17.44 15.60
CA LYS A 10 -2.74 -16.85 16.13
C LYS A 10 -1.50 -17.68 15.81
N ARG A 11 -1.65 -18.92 15.32
CA ARG A 11 -0.53 -19.81 15.04
C ARG A 11 0.36 -19.22 13.94
N ILE A 12 1.64 -19.05 14.25
CA ILE A 12 2.66 -18.66 13.28
C ILE A 12 3.14 -19.94 12.59
N PRO A 13 3.09 -20.01 11.24
CA PRO A 13 3.61 -21.17 10.52
C PRO A 13 5.13 -21.23 10.62
N LYS A 14 5.71 -22.42 10.48
CA LYS A 14 7.15 -22.54 10.27
C LYS A 14 7.53 -21.87 8.94
N LEU A 15 8.47 -20.93 9.00
CA LEU A 15 8.88 -20.14 7.85
C LEU A 15 9.88 -20.93 6.99
N ASN A 16 9.38 -21.63 5.98
CA ASN A 16 10.24 -22.42 5.07
C ASN A 16 10.47 -21.68 3.74
N HIS A 17 9.41 -21.09 3.19
CA HIS A 17 9.47 -20.29 1.98
C HIS A 17 8.49 -19.14 2.13
N ILE A 18 8.98 -17.91 2.02
CA ILE A 18 8.17 -16.71 2.14
C ILE A 18 8.34 -15.83 0.91
N VAL A 19 7.37 -14.95 0.70
CA VAL A 19 7.48 -13.88 -0.30
C VAL A 19 7.29 -12.53 0.36
N ILE A 20 8.16 -11.58 0.04
CA ILE A 20 8.07 -10.19 0.49
C ILE A 20 7.65 -9.32 -0.68
N VAL A 21 6.52 -8.64 -0.54
CA VAL A 21 6.07 -7.62 -1.49
C VAL A 21 6.63 -6.28 -1.06
N GLU A 22 7.66 -5.87 -1.77
CA GLU A 22 8.38 -4.62 -1.55
C GLU A 22 7.76 -3.49 -2.37
N SER A 23 7.48 -2.37 -1.71
CA SER A 23 7.37 -1.09 -2.40
C SER A 23 7.69 0.05 -1.44
N GLY A 24 8.26 1.14 -1.96
CA GLY A 24 8.71 2.28 -1.16
C GLY A 24 10.18 2.13 -0.76
N ASP A 25 10.60 2.65 0.41
CA ASP A 25 12.02 2.70 0.77
C ASP A 25 12.69 1.31 0.81
N ARG A 26 13.65 1.11 -0.10
CA ARG A 26 14.44 -0.12 -0.21
C ARG A 26 15.27 -0.39 1.04
N GLY A 27 15.66 0.65 1.77
CA GLY A 27 16.43 0.53 3.00
C GLY A 27 15.76 -0.34 4.06
N ILE A 28 14.43 -0.43 4.06
CA ILE A 28 13.68 -1.31 4.97
C ILE A 28 13.98 -2.77 4.66
N LEU A 29 13.86 -3.17 3.39
CA LEU A 29 14.08 -4.55 2.97
C LEU A 29 15.55 -4.93 3.09
N GLU A 30 16.47 -4.01 2.78
CA GLU A 30 17.92 -4.24 2.90
C GLU A 30 18.33 -4.63 4.32
N LYS A 31 17.74 -3.97 5.32
CA LYS A 31 17.97 -4.26 6.75
C LYS A 31 17.29 -5.54 7.21
N LEU A 32 16.13 -5.86 6.63
CA LEU A 32 15.30 -6.99 7.04
C LEU A 32 15.81 -8.33 6.50
N LEU A 33 16.27 -8.37 5.25
CA LEU A 33 16.65 -9.60 4.55
C LEU A 33 17.67 -10.46 5.32
N PRO A 34 18.77 -9.92 5.87
CA PRO A 34 19.71 -10.73 6.66
C PRO A 34 19.06 -11.47 7.82
N SER A 35 18.18 -10.80 8.57
CA SER A 35 17.44 -11.38 9.70
C SER A 35 16.42 -12.42 9.24
N LEU A 36 15.76 -12.20 8.09
CA LEU A 36 14.83 -13.18 7.51
C LEU A 36 15.55 -14.47 7.11
N TYR A 37 16.73 -14.37 6.50
CA TYR A 37 17.51 -15.53 6.09
C TYR A 37 17.97 -16.40 7.26
N TYR A 38 18.10 -15.83 8.46
CA TYR A 38 18.38 -16.62 9.66
C TYR A 38 17.20 -17.52 10.05
N SER A 39 15.97 -17.05 9.81
CA SER A 39 14.74 -17.71 10.23
C SER A 39 14.02 -18.46 9.12
N CYS A 40 14.36 -18.20 7.86
CA CYS A 40 13.72 -18.74 6.68
C CYS A 40 14.76 -19.06 5.59
N PRO A 41 14.83 -20.31 5.11
CA PRO A 41 15.82 -20.70 4.11
C PRO A 41 15.55 -20.12 2.73
N HIS A 42 14.28 -19.83 2.39
CA HIS A 42 13.91 -19.29 1.08
C HIS A 42 13.05 -18.02 1.18
N VAL A 43 13.50 -16.94 0.54
CA VAL A 43 12.84 -15.63 0.55
C VAL A 43 12.75 -15.08 -0.87
N ASP A 44 11.54 -15.12 -1.44
CA ASP A 44 11.24 -14.49 -2.72
C ASP A 44 10.87 -13.01 -2.51
N VAL A 45 11.13 -12.16 -3.50
CA VAL A 45 10.82 -10.73 -3.44
C VAL A 45 10.01 -10.32 -4.65
N VAL A 46 8.82 -9.76 -4.41
CA VAL A 46 8.04 -9.07 -5.45
C VAL A 46 8.35 -7.58 -5.34
N THR A 47 8.84 -6.95 -6.40
CA THR A 47 9.29 -5.56 -6.36
C THR A 47 8.84 -4.76 -7.59
N CYS A 48 8.77 -3.44 -7.46
CA CYS A 48 8.64 -2.50 -8.59
C CYS A 48 9.97 -1.86 -8.98
N PHE A 49 11.06 -2.22 -8.32
CA PHE A 49 12.36 -1.64 -8.59
C PHE A 49 13.04 -2.28 -9.79
N ALA A 50 13.88 -1.51 -10.48
CA ALA A 50 14.61 -1.98 -11.67
C ALA A 50 15.62 -3.10 -11.38
N GLY A 51 15.95 -3.37 -10.12
CA GLY A 51 16.90 -4.42 -9.76
C GLY A 51 16.78 -4.88 -8.31
N PRO A 52 17.56 -5.92 -7.93
CA PRO A 52 17.52 -6.52 -6.60
C PRO A 52 17.84 -5.56 -5.46
N PRO A 53 17.40 -5.87 -4.24
CA PRO A 53 18.08 -5.45 -3.03
C PRO A 53 19.53 -5.96 -3.00
N ARG A 54 20.46 -5.20 -2.43
CA ARG A 54 21.88 -5.55 -2.29
C ARG A 54 22.07 -6.76 -1.39
N SER A 55 21.28 -6.88 -0.33
CA SER A 55 21.31 -8.04 0.57
C SER A 55 20.48 -9.23 0.07
N PHE A 56 19.96 -9.17 -1.17
CA PHE A 56 19.26 -10.31 -1.76
C PHE A 56 20.23 -11.41 -2.19
N ASP A 57 19.84 -12.66 -1.91
CA ASP A 57 20.63 -13.84 -2.23
C ASP A 57 19.90 -14.66 -3.29
N ALA A 58 20.41 -14.62 -4.52
CA ALA A 58 19.82 -15.33 -5.66
C ALA A 58 19.86 -16.86 -5.52
N ALA A 59 20.68 -17.42 -4.63
CA ALA A 59 20.66 -18.86 -4.35
C ALA A 59 19.50 -19.25 -3.42
N ARG A 60 18.91 -18.28 -2.70
CA ARG A 60 17.88 -18.49 -1.69
C ARG A 60 16.53 -17.86 -2.04
N GLY A 61 16.33 -17.38 -3.26
CA GLY A 61 15.04 -16.85 -3.67
C GLY A 61 14.99 -16.37 -5.10
N VAL A 62 13.79 -15.95 -5.51
CA VAL A 62 13.51 -15.38 -6.83
C VAL A 62 12.99 -13.95 -6.70
N ILE A 63 13.35 -13.09 -7.65
CA ILE A 63 12.81 -11.74 -7.78
C ILE A 63 11.72 -11.73 -8.85
N TRP A 64 10.56 -11.23 -8.45
CA TRP A 64 9.40 -11.02 -9.30
C TRP A 64 9.23 -9.53 -9.53
N ASN A 65 9.75 -9.01 -10.65
CA ASN A 65 9.59 -7.60 -10.97
C ASN A 65 8.22 -7.39 -11.62
N ILE A 66 7.36 -6.57 -11.01
CA ILE A 66 6.03 -6.29 -11.57
C ILE A 66 6.08 -5.59 -12.93
N ALA A 67 7.22 -4.96 -13.29
CA ALA A 67 7.43 -4.40 -14.61
C ALA A 67 7.28 -5.45 -15.73
N ASP A 68 7.62 -6.72 -15.43
CA ASP A 68 7.56 -7.84 -16.38
C ASP A 68 6.13 -8.40 -16.58
N TYR A 69 5.17 -7.95 -15.77
CA TYR A 69 3.80 -8.48 -15.70
C TYR A 69 2.74 -7.42 -16.03
N GLN A 70 2.87 -6.80 -17.20
CA GLN A 70 1.92 -5.77 -17.66
C GLN A 70 0.57 -6.37 -18.11
N GLY A 71 -0.48 -5.57 -17.98
CA GLY A 71 -1.82 -5.93 -18.46
C GLY A 71 -2.59 -6.92 -17.58
N ARG A 72 -3.67 -7.49 -18.12
CA ARG A 72 -4.51 -8.47 -17.41
C ARG A 72 -3.87 -9.86 -17.40
N GLU A 73 -3.30 -10.28 -18.50
CA GLU A 73 -2.65 -11.58 -18.65
C GLU A 73 -1.37 -11.67 -17.82
N GLY A 74 -0.50 -10.66 -17.87
CA GLY A 74 0.69 -10.60 -17.02
C GLY A 74 0.35 -10.69 -15.53
N ARG A 75 -0.68 -9.98 -15.09
CA ARG A 75 -1.21 -10.10 -13.72
C ARG A 75 -1.62 -11.53 -13.38
N ALA A 76 -2.41 -12.17 -14.23
CA ALA A 76 -2.87 -13.54 -14.01
C ALA A 76 -1.69 -14.53 -13.96
N ARG A 77 -0.69 -14.35 -14.83
CA ARG A 77 0.54 -15.14 -14.85
C ARG A 77 1.30 -15.02 -13.54
N LEU A 78 1.56 -13.79 -13.06
CA LEU A 78 2.24 -13.57 -11.79
C LEU A 78 1.52 -14.27 -10.63
N TYR A 79 0.19 -14.15 -10.58
CA TYR A 79 -0.57 -14.77 -9.50
C TYR A 79 -0.54 -16.29 -9.54
N SER A 80 -0.55 -16.89 -10.74
CA SER A 80 -0.39 -18.34 -10.90
C SER A 80 0.98 -18.78 -10.43
N GLU A 81 2.05 -18.14 -10.91
CA GLU A 81 3.42 -18.49 -10.55
C GLU A 81 3.68 -18.35 -9.05
N LEU A 82 3.19 -17.28 -8.42
CA LEU A 82 3.29 -17.10 -6.97
C LEU A 82 2.44 -18.10 -6.19
N TRP A 83 1.30 -18.51 -6.72
CA TRP A 83 0.44 -19.51 -6.07
C TRP A 83 1.11 -20.88 -6.03
N ASP A 84 1.78 -21.26 -7.12
CA ASP A 84 2.48 -22.55 -7.27
C ASP A 84 3.69 -22.69 -6.34
N LYS A 85 4.24 -21.58 -5.82
CA LYS A 85 5.33 -21.61 -4.83
C LYS A 85 4.88 -22.02 -3.43
N HIS A 86 3.57 -22.06 -3.14
CA HIS A 86 3.04 -22.51 -1.85
C HIS A 86 3.65 -21.83 -0.60
N TYR A 87 3.82 -20.51 -0.65
CA TYR A 87 4.45 -19.75 0.44
C TYR A 87 3.81 -20.00 1.82
N SER A 88 4.67 -20.19 2.81
CA SER A 88 4.29 -20.33 4.22
C SER A 88 3.77 -19.02 4.80
N ALA A 89 4.39 -17.90 4.42
CA ALA A 89 4.01 -16.54 4.81
C ALA A 89 4.20 -15.54 3.68
N VAL A 90 3.44 -14.45 3.74
CA VAL A 90 3.49 -13.32 2.80
C VAL A 90 3.76 -12.07 3.62
N GLY A 91 4.89 -11.42 3.38
CA GLY A 91 5.24 -10.14 3.97
C GLY A 91 4.88 -9.00 3.04
N ILE A 92 4.28 -7.94 3.56
CA ILE A 92 4.06 -6.71 2.80
C ILE A 92 4.83 -5.59 3.46
N VAL A 93 5.79 -5.00 2.74
CA VAL A 93 6.48 -3.80 3.17
C VAL A 93 5.52 -2.64 3.00
N CYS A 94 5.21 -1.95 4.08
CA CYS A 94 4.34 -0.79 4.05
C CYS A 94 5.13 0.46 4.39
N ALA A 95 5.80 1.05 3.39
CA ALA A 95 6.32 2.41 3.48
C ALA A 95 5.19 3.45 3.36
N ASP A 96 5.47 4.71 3.73
CA ASP A 96 4.52 5.83 3.80
C ASP A 96 4.04 6.35 2.42
N GLN A 97 4.17 5.52 1.39
CA GLN A 97 3.79 5.85 0.01
C GLN A 97 2.84 4.77 -0.53
N PRO A 98 1.71 5.14 -1.15
CA PRO A 98 0.73 4.20 -1.71
C PRO A 98 1.20 3.60 -3.04
N ILE A 99 2.43 3.11 -3.08
CA ILE A 99 3.03 2.44 -4.24
C ILE A 99 2.55 0.98 -4.24
N MET A 100 2.25 0.46 -5.44
CA MET A 100 1.81 -0.93 -5.64
C MET A 100 0.58 -1.37 -4.84
N THR A 101 -0.25 -0.45 -4.33
CA THR A 101 -1.40 -0.78 -3.48
C THR A 101 -2.30 -1.87 -4.07
N ARG A 102 -2.62 -1.77 -5.38
CA ARG A 102 -3.43 -2.80 -6.06
C ARG A 102 -2.75 -4.17 -6.07
N TRP A 103 -1.45 -4.22 -6.34
CA TRP A 103 -0.68 -5.47 -6.36
C TRP A 103 -0.57 -6.08 -4.97
N LYS A 104 -0.26 -5.26 -3.95
CA LYS A 104 -0.18 -5.70 -2.55
C LYS A 104 -1.47 -6.35 -2.08
N TRP A 105 -2.61 -5.70 -2.31
CA TRP A 105 -3.91 -6.24 -1.93
C TRP A 105 -4.28 -7.47 -2.75
N ALA A 106 -4.00 -7.46 -4.06
CA ALA A 106 -4.27 -8.62 -4.91
C ALA A 106 -3.44 -9.84 -4.51
N ILE A 107 -2.16 -9.67 -4.17
CA ILE A 107 -1.27 -10.73 -3.70
C ILE A 107 -1.70 -11.20 -2.31
N ALA A 108 -1.97 -10.28 -1.38
CA ALA A 108 -2.49 -10.60 -0.04
C ALA A 108 -3.79 -11.43 -0.11
N ALA A 109 -4.69 -11.07 -1.02
CA ALA A 109 -5.98 -11.72 -1.17
C ALA A 109 -5.88 -13.05 -1.92
N GLN A 110 -4.86 -13.24 -2.76
CA GLN A 110 -4.73 -14.45 -3.58
C GLN A 110 -3.86 -15.50 -2.93
N LEU A 111 -2.75 -15.15 -2.29
CA LEU A 111 -1.83 -16.15 -1.77
C LEU A 111 -2.35 -16.83 -0.50
N PRO A 112 -2.07 -18.14 -0.32
CA PRO A 112 -2.54 -18.89 0.84
C PRO A 112 -1.66 -18.68 2.09
N GLY A 113 -0.52 -17.99 1.96
CA GLY A 113 0.44 -17.72 3.03
C GLY A 113 -0.16 -16.94 4.19
N LYS A 114 0.39 -17.09 5.41
CA LYS A 114 -0.03 -16.22 6.53
C LYS A 114 0.52 -14.80 6.28
N LEU A 115 -0.35 -13.81 6.34
CA LEU A 115 0.03 -12.42 6.02
C LEU A 115 0.67 -11.74 7.23
N PHE A 116 1.75 -11.02 7.00
CA PHE A 116 2.34 -10.08 7.95
C PHE A 116 2.72 -8.78 7.24
N VAL A 117 2.73 -7.70 8.00
CA VAL A 117 3.06 -6.35 7.51
C VAL A 117 4.33 -5.89 8.20
N ILE A 118 5.23 -5.28 7.42
CA ILE A 118 6.49 -4.69 7.88
C ILE A 118 6.33 -3.17 7.82
N ASN A 119 6.65 -2.49 8.93
CA ASN A 119 6.61 -1.03 9.03
C ASN A 119 7.94 -0.38 8.58
N GLU A 120 7.97 0.94 8.58
CA GLU A 120 9.15 1.75 8.29
C GLU A 120 10.32 1.57 9.27
N ASN A 121 10.04 1.11 10.49
CA ASN A 121 11.03 0.86 11.54
C ASN A 121 11.62 -0.56 11.47
N VAL A 122 11.28 -1.35 10.44
CA VAL A 122 11.69 -2.76 10.29
C VAL A 122 11.05 -3.70 11.33
N ASP A 123 10.04 -3.23 12.06
CA ASP A 123 9.18 -4.10 12.86
C ASP A 123 8.12 -4.75 11.97
N TYR A 124 7.64 -5.92 12.39
CA TYR A 124 6.56 -6.61 11.70
C TYR A 124 5.49 -7.12 12.65
N PHE A 125 4.28 -7.24 12.13
CA PHE A 125 3.15 -7.83 12.84
C PHE A 125 2.31 -8.71 11.92
N TRP A 126 1.75 -9.78 12.50
CA TRP A 126 0.90 -10.71 11.79
C TRP A 126 -0.51 -10.16 11.64
N ILE A 127 -1.09 -10.33 10.46
CA ILE A 127 -2.50 -9.99 10.21
C ILE A 127 -3.36 -11.17 10.66
N ASP A 128 -3.68 -11.16 11.95
CA ASP A 128 -4.60 -12.09 12.59
C ASP A 128 -5.43 -11.40 13.67
N HIS A 129 -6.46 -12.10 14.17
CA HIS A 129 -7.35 -11.56 15.21
C HIS A 129 -6.62 -11.19 16.51
N GLY A 130 -5.45 -11.78 16.80
CA GLY A 130 -4.64 -11.42 17.96
C GLY A 130 -4.08 -10.00 17.89
N ASN A 131 -3.80 -9.52 16.68
CA ASN A 131 -3.27 -8.20 16.42
C ASN A 131 -4.32 -7.24 15.85
N TRP A 132 -5.63 -7.50 16.04
CA TRP A 132 -6.70 -6.70 15.46
C TRP A 132 -6.60 -5.21 15.80
N LYS A 133 -6.30 -4.87 17.07
CA LYS A 133 -6.11 -3.48 17.51
C LYS A 133 -4.96 -2.79 16.76
N MET A 134 -3.87 -3.51 16.51
CA MET A 134 -2.73 -3.01 15.75
C MET A 134 -3.07 -2.85 14.27
N CYS A 135 -3.79 -3.81 13.68
CA CYS A 135 -4.27 -3.73 12.30
C CYS A 135 -5.18 -2.51 12.08
N VAL A 136 -6.14 -2.27 12.99
CA VAL A 136 -7.03 -1.11 12.92
C VAL A 136 -6.26 0.19 13.10
N ARG A 137 -5.36 0.28 14.09
CA ARG A 137 -4.54 1.48 14.32
C ARG A 137 -3.68 1.79 13.09
N PHE A 138 -3.07 0.76 12.51
CA PHE A 138 -2.27 0.88 11.30
C PHE A 138 -3.12 1.33 10.10
N ALA A 139 -4.32 0.77 9.92
CA ALA A 139 -5.24 1.18 8.87
C ALA A 139 -5.69 2.65 9.03
N LEU A 140 -6.01 3.08 10.26
CA LEU A 140 -6.35 4.47 10.58
C LEU A 140 -5.17 5.41 10.31
N PHE A 141 -3.95 5.01 10.70
CA PHE A 141 -2.73 5.77 10.41
C PHE A 141 -2.53 5.95 8.91
N ARG A 142 -2.72 4.89 8.12
CA ARG A 142 -2.58 4.95 6.65
C ARG A 142 -3.73 5.68 5.94
N ALA A 143 -4.89 5.78 6.59
CA ALA A 143 -5.98 6.62 6.10
C ALA A 143 -5.78 8.12 6.42
N GLY A 144 -4.70 8.49 7.12
CA GLY A 144 -4.53 9.85 7.65
C GLY A 144 -5.52 10.20 8.77
N LEU A 145 -6.17 9.18 9.34
CA LEU A 145 -7.21 9.29 10.36
C LEU A 145 -6.67 9.07 11.79
N SER A 146 -5.35 9.09 11.97
CA SER A 146 -4.72 9.08 13.28
C SER A 146 -4.06 10.42 13.59
N GLY A 147 -4.36 11.00 14.76
CA GLY A 147 -3.70 12.21 15.25
C GLY A 147 -4.21 13.52 14.65
N ALA A 148 -3.41 14.58 14.74
CA ALA A 148 -3.77 15.95 14.34
C ALA A 148 -4.13 16.08 12.84
N ASP A 149 -3.60 15.20 11.98
CA ASP A 149 -3.95 15.16 10.56
C ASP A 149 -5.38 14.68 10.30
N ALA A 150 -5.97 13.88 11.19
CA ALA A 150 -7.38 13.50 11.10
C ALA A 150 -8.29 14.71 11.32
N ALA A 151 -7.96 15.54 12.31
CA ALA A 151 -8.67 16.79 12.56
C ALA A 151 -8.53 17.74 11.37
N ARG A 152 -7.31 17.89 10.82
CA ARG A 152 -7.07 18.72 9.64
C ARG A 152 -7.86 18.24 8.41
N THR A 153 -7.88 16.94 8.16
CA THR A 153 -8.60 16.34 7.02
C THR A 153 -10.11 16.52 7.16
N LEU A 154 -10.66 16.31 8.37
CA LEU A 154 -12.07 16.55 8.65
C LEU A 154 -12.44 18.03 8.55
N THR A 155 -11.59 18.93 9.04
CA THR A 155 -11.78 20.38 8.89
C THR A 155 -11.74 20.80 7.43
N GLN A 156 -10.81 20.30 6.63
CA GLN A 156 -10.75 20.57 5.19
C GLN A 156 -11.99 20.05 4.45
N LEU A 157 -12.45 18.83 4.78
CA LEU A 157 -13.67 18.27 4.20
C LEU A 157 -14.90 19.09 4.58
N ALA A 158 -14.98 19.58 5.82
CA ALA A 158 -16.06 20.43 6.28
C ALA A 158 -16.04 21.82 5.62
N LEU A 159 -14.86 22.41 5.41
CA LEU A 159 -14.69 23.75 4.82
C LEU A 159 -14.77 23.74 3.28
N PHE A 160 -14.53 22.60 2.63
CA PHE A 160 -14.59 22.45 1.18
C PHE A 160 -15.88 22.99 0.54
N PRO A 161 -17.10 22.58 0.97
CA PRO A 161 -18.33 23.09 0.37
C PRO A 161 -18.48 24.62 0.50
N PHE A 162 -18.09 25.20 1.64
CA PHE A 162 -18.14 26.65 1.84
C PHE A 162 -17.16 27.39 0.93
N THR A 163 -15.97 26.84 0.75
CA THR A 163 -14.95 27.41 -0.14
C THR A 163 -15.43 27.41 -1.60
N VAL A 164 -16.03 26.31 -2.04
CA VAL A 164 -16.62 26.20 -3.39
C VAL A 164 -17.76 27.21 -3.58
N VAL A 165 -18.68 27.31 -2.62
CA VAL A 165 -19.80 28.28 -2.69
C VAL A 165 -19.28 29.73 -2.74
N PHE A 166 -18.31 30.07 -1.88
CA PHE A 166 -17.69 31.39 -1.88
C PHE A 166 -17.04 31.72 -3.23
N LEU A 167 -16.28 30.78 -3.80
CA LEU A 167 -15.65 30.95 -5.12
C LEU A 167 -16.69 31.11 -6.24
N LEU A 168 -17.79 30.36 -6.21
CA LEU A 168 -18.88 30.49 -7.19
C LEU A 168 -19.59 31.85 -7.09
N LEU A 169 -19.87 32.32 -5.88
CA LEU A 169 -20.45 33.65 -5.65
C LEU A 169 -19.51 34.75 -6.13
N TYR A 170 -18.22 34.64 -5.81
CA TYR A 170 -17.21 35.59 -6.23
C TYR A 170 -17.07 35.63 -7.77
N ALA A 171 -17.00 34.46 -8.41
CA ALA A 171 -16.98 34.36 -9.86
C ALA A 171 -18.25 34.96 -10.49
N GLY A 172 -19.42 34.68 -9.91
CA GLY A 172 -20.70 35.26 -10.31
C GLY A 172 -20.70 36.79 -10.22
N GLN A 173 -20.19 37.36 -9.13
CA GLN A 173 -20.08 38.80 -8.94
C GLN A 173 -19.15 39.45 -9.98
N VAL A 174 -18.00 38.84 -10.26
CA VAL A 174 -17.06 39.34 -11.28
C VAL A 174 -17.68 39.30 -12.67
N HIS A 175 -18.37 38.21 -13.04
CA HIS A 175 -19.05 38.10 -14.34
C HIS A 175 -20.24 39.05 -14.46
N ALA A 176 -21.01 39.25 -13.39
CA ALA A 176 -22.09 40.24 -13.34
C ALA A 176 -21.53 41.66 -13.53
N ARG A 177 -20.45 42.03 -12.83
CA ARG A 177 -19.78 43.34 -13.01
C ARG A 177 -19.27 43.53 -14.44
N ARG A 178 -18.62 42.51 -15.02
CA ARG A 178 -18.16 42.55 -16.43
C ARG A 178 -19.32 42.74 -17.41
N ARG A 179 -20.45 42.05 -17.20
CA ARG A 179 -21.64 42.21 -18.05
C ARG A 179 -22.30 43.56 -17.89
N ILE A 180 -22.40 44.08 -16.68
CA ILE A 180 -22.95 45.42 -16.43
C ILE A 180 -22.08 46.48 -17.12
N GLN A 181 -20.75 46.42 -16.98
CA GLN A 181 -19.83 47.31 -17.68
C GLN A 181 -19.88 47.20 -19.22
N ALA A 182 -20.17 46.00 -19.75
CA ALA A 182 -20.36 45.82 -21.20
C ALA A 182 -21.73 46.33 -21.69
N LEU A 183 -22.73 46.43 -20.81
CA LEU A 183 -24.09 46.87 -21.13
C LEU A 183 -24.33 48.36 -20.87
N THR A 184 -23.48 49.03 -20.11
CA THR A 184 -23.37 50.49 -20.08
C THR A 184 -22.28 50.96 -21.05
N PRO A 185 -22.56 51.13 -22.35
CA PRO A 185 -21.75 52.00 -23.18
C PRO A 185 -21.92 53.41 -22.62
N GLY A 186 -20.95 53.84 -21.81
CA GLY A 186 -20.87 55.23 -21.40
C GLY A 186 -20.54 56.08 -22.61
N ASP A 187 -21.46 56.99 -22.92
CA ASP A 187 -21.24 58.27 -23.58
C ASP A 187 -19.78 58.73 -23.48
N ARG A 188 -19.07 58.63 -24.60
CA ARG A 188 -17.95 59.49 -24.99
C ARG A 188 -18.08 59.82 -26.45
#